data_AF-A0A661F3U5-F1
#
_entry.id   AF-A0A661F3U5-F1
#
_cell.length_a   1.000
_cell.length_b   1.000
_cell.length_c   1.000
_cell.angle_alpha   90.00
_cell.angle_beta   90.00
_cell.angle_gamma   90.00
#
_symmetry.space_group_name_H-M   'P 1'
#
loop_
_entity.id
_entity.type
_entity.pdbx_description
1 polymer ?
#
loop_
_entity_poly.entity_id
_entity_poly.type
_entity_poly.pdbx_seq_one_letter_code
_entity_poly.pdbx_strand_id
1 'polypeptide(L)'
;AGALNGDQFLIRPTYQAASNLAMNITDSRKIAAATNLDTDGVTVIAGPMEGDNRNALSLANLANSSGMFGGTASFQESYGQIVSKVGGLTHAANISASAQQSLLNRATEARENLSGVNLDEEAANLIKFQQSYQAAAQAISTASTLFDTLIGAVR
;
A
#
# COMPACT_ATOMS: atom_id res chain seq x y z
N ALA A 1 -4.62 -38.27 -26.39
CA ALA A 1 -3.53 -38.13 -25.42
C ALA A 1 -4.16 -37.72 -24.09
N GLY A 2 -4.14 -38.59 -23.09
CA GLY A 2 -4.70 -38.32 -21.76
C GLY A 2 -3.69 -37.62 -20.87
N ALA A 3 -4.16 -36.96 -19.81
CA ALA A 3 -3.30 -36.35 -18.80
C ALA A 3 -2.43 -37.43 -18.12
N LEU A 4 -1.14 -37.15 -17.97
CA LEU A 4 -0.17 -38.04 -17.35
C LEU A 4 -0.03 -37.73 -15.85
N ASN A 5 0.54 -38.67 -15.10
CA ASN A 5 0.81 -38.49 -13.67
C ASN A 5 1.82 -37.35 -13.49
N GLY A 6 1.40 -36.25 -12.86
CA GLY A 6 2.18 -35.03 -12.68
C GLY A 6 1.60 -33.79 -13.37
N ASP A 7 0.58 -33.92 -14.22
CA ASP A 7 -0.06 -32.77 -14.85
C ASP A 7 -0.85 -31.93 -13.84
N GLN A 8 -0.62 -30.62 -13.86
CA GLN A 8 -1.35 -29.65 -13.05
C GLN A 8 -2.14 -28.70 -13.95
N PHE A 9 -3.40 -28.46 -13.60
CA PHE A 9 -4.27 -27.53 -14.31
C PHE A 9 -4.67 -26.39 -13.38
N LEU A 10 -4.44 -25.16 -13.84
CA LEU A 10 -4.91 -23.96 -13.17
C LEU A 10 -6.28 -23.56 -13.74
N ILE A 11 -7.35 -23.81 -12.97
CA ILE A 11 -8.72 -23.49 -13.37
C ILE A 11 -9.11 -22.13 -12.79
N ARG A 12 -9.40 -21.16 -13.67
CA ARG A 12 -9.76 -19.78 -13.31
C ARG A 12 -11.01 -19.33 -14.08
N PRO A 13 -12.20 -19.87 -13.75
CA PRO A 13 -13.38 -19.81 -14.61
C PRO A 13 -13.91 -18.38 -14.79
N THR A 14 -13.69 -17.49 -13.83
CA THR A 14 -14.23 -16.11 -13.85
C THR A 14 -13.15 -15.03 -13.91
N TYR A 15 -11.88 -15.38 -14.09
CA TYR A 15 -10.78 -14.39 -14.04
C TYR A 15 -10.86 -13.31 -15.13
N GLN A 16 -11.31 -13.69 -16.33
CA GLN A 16 -11.55 -12.77 -17.45
C GLN A 16 -13.04 -12.44 -17.64
N ALA A 17 -13.91 -12.83 -16.70
CA ALA A 17 -15.35 -12.63 -16.88
C ALA A 17 -15.67 -11.13 -17.06
N ALA A 18 -15.08 -10.28 -16.20
CA ALA A 18 -15.30 -8.83 -16.24
C ALA A 18 -14.80 -8.17 -17.54
N SER A 19 -13.65 -8.61 -18.09
CA SER A 19 -13.11 -8.03 -19.33
C SER A 19 -13.97 -8.33 -20.56
N ASN A 20 -14.77 -9.40 -20.50
CA ASN A 20 -15.63 -9.84 -21.59
C ASN A 20 -17.09 -9.37 -21.41
N LEU A 21 -17.40 -8.62 -20.35
CA LEU A 21 -18.74 -8.04 -20.17
C LEU A 21 -18.96 -6.92 -21.20
N ALA A 22 -20.02 -7.05 -21.98
CA ALA A 22 -20.43 -6.06 -22.96
C ALA A 22 -21.96 -5.93 -23.03
N MET A 23 -22.44 -4.74 -23.39
CA MET A 23 -23.87 -4.51 -23.65
C MET A 23 -24.22 -5.04 -25.04
N ASN A 24 -24.96 -6.16 -25.10
CA ASN A 24 -25.44 -6.72 -26.37
C ASN A 24 -26.76 -6.09 -26.85
N ILE A 25 -27.58 -5.58 -25.93
CA ILE A 25 -28.84 -4.91 -26.25
C ILE A 25 -28.57 -3.41 -26.40
N THR A 26 -28.37 -2.96 -27.64
CA THR A 26 -28.09 -1.54 -27.95
C THR A 26 -29.34 -0.74 -28.35
N ASP A 27 -30.39 -1.41 -28.83
CA ASP A 27 -31.69 -0.79 -29.14
C ASP A 27 -32.64 -1.01 -27.96
N SER A 28 -33.17 0.08 -27.40
CA SER A 28 -34.09 0.06 -26.26
C SER A 28 -35.39 -0.70 -26.57
N ARG A 29 -35.81 -0.75 -27.84
CA ARG A 29 -37.01 -1.51 -28.27
C ARG A 29 -36.82 -3.03 -28.19
N LYS A 30 -35.59 -3.51 -28.03
CA LYS A 30 -35.29 -4.94 -27.85
C LYS A 30 -35.28 -5.37 -26.38
N ILE A 31 -35.57 -4.46 -25.45
CA ILE A 31 -35.69 -4.81 -24.04
C ILE A 31 -37.00 -5.57 -23.84
N ALA A 32 -36.90 -6.83 -23.43
CA ALA A 32 -38.05 -7.67 -23.12
C ALA A 32 -38.64 -7.29 -21.75
N ALA A 33 -39.29 -6.13 -21.63
CA ALA A 33 -39.85 -5.66 -20.35
C ALA A 33 -41.17 -6.36 -19.96
N ALA A 34 -41.97 -6.73 -20.96
CA ALA A 34 -43.22 -7.47 -20.80
C ALA A 34 -42.99 -8.98 -20.80
N THR A 35 -43.94 -9.73 -20.23
CA THR A 35 -44.02 -11.19 -20.41
C THR A 35 -45.02 -11.52 -21.53
N ASN A 36 -45.03 -12.76 -21.98
CA ASN A 36 -46.02 -13.31 -22.91
C ASN A 36 -47.09 -14.14 -22.17
N LEU A 37 -47.07 -14.17 -20.84
CA LEU A 37 -48.03 -14.89 -20.00
C LEU A 37 -49.11 -13.94 -19.48
N ASP A 38 -50.36 -14.38 -19.45
CA ASP A 38 -51.47 -13.64 -18.82
C ASP A 38 -51.29 -13.54 -17.28
N THR A 39 -52.20 -12.86 -16.60
CA THR A 39 -52.23 -12.70 -15.14
C THR A 39 -52.23 -14.04 -14.40
N ASP A 40 -52.83 -15.06 -15.00
CA ASP A 40 -52.90 -16.43 -14.47
C ASP A 40 -51.58 -17.21 -14.61
N GLY A 41 -50.57 -16.65 -15.28
CA GLY A 41 -49.23 -17.25 -15.40
C GLY A 41 -49.14 -18.50 -16.28
N VAL A 42 -50.25 -18.93 -16.90
CA VAL A 42 -50.35 -20.16 -17.71
C VAL A 42 -50.74 -19.86 -19.15
N THR A 43 -51.69 -18.94 -19.37
CA THR A 43 -52.17 -18.59 -20.70
C THR A 43 -51.12 -17.75 -21.43
N VAL A 44 -50.71 -18.17 -22.62
CA VAL A 44 -49.79 -17.40 -23.47
C VAL A 44 -50.59 -16.45 -24.35
N ILE A 45 -50.34 -15.16 -24.24
CA ILE A 45 -50.98 -14.13 -25.08
C ILE A 45 -50.12 -13.89 -26.32
N ALA A 46 -50.73 -14.06 -27.50
CA ALA A 46 -50.12 -13.72 -28.78
C ALA A 46 -50.46 -12.27 -29.15
N GLY A 47 -49.59 -11.33 -28.76
CA GLY A 47 -49.75 -9.91 -29.10
C GLY A 47 -48.99 -8.98 -28.15
N PRO A 48 -48.86 -7.69 -28.49
CA PRO A 48 -48.24 -6.71 -27.60
C PRO A 48 -49.11 -6.51 -26.33
N MET A 49 -48.51 -6.74 -25.17
CA MET A 49 -49.11 -6.41 -23.87
C MET A 49 -48.69 -4.99 -23.49
N GLU A 50 -49.41 -3.99 -24.03
CA GLU A 50 -49.11 -2.58 -23.75
C GLU A 50 -49.21 -2.28 -22.25
N GLY A 51 -48.15 -1.68 -21.69
CA GLY A 51 -48.07 -1.34 -20.27
C GLY A 51 -47.59 -2.46 -19.33
N ASP A 52 -47.32 -3.67 -19.82
CA ASP A 52 -46.75 -4.74 -19.00
C ASP A 52 -45.25 -4.55 -18.77
N ASN A 53 -44.84 -4.54 -17.50
CA ASN A 53 -43.46 -4.40 -17.05
C ASN A 53 -43.01 -5.52 -16.09
N ARG A 54 -43.74 -6.64 -16.02
CA ARG A 54 -43.47 -7.72 -15.05
C ARG A 54 -42.07 -8.32 -15.18
N ASN A 55 -41.53 -8.48 -16.40
CA ASN A 55 -40.17 -8.98 -16.56
C ASN A 55 -39.12 -7.94 -16.13
N ALA A 56 -39.39 -6.65 -16.36
CA ALA A 56 -38.54 -5.58 -15.84
C ALA A 56 -38.55 -5.54 -14.30
N LEU A 57 -39.70 -5.80 -13.67
CA LEU A 57 -39.80 -5.95 -12.22
C LEU A 57 -39.01 -7.17 -11.70
N SER A 58 -39.09 -8.31 -12.39
CA SER A 58 -38.26 -9.49 -12.07
C SER A 58 -36.77 -9.21 -12.20
N LEU A 59 -36.36 -8.46 -13.22
CA LEU A 59 -34.98 -8.02 -13.37
C LEU A 59 -34.55 -7.09 -12.22
N ALA A 60 -35.40 -6.16 -11.80
CA ALA A 60 -35.11 -5.31 -10.65
C ALA A 60 -34.96 -6.13 -9.35
N ASN A 61 -35.79 -7.17 -9.17
CA ASN A 61 -35.71 -8.06 -8.02
C ASN A 61 -34.45 -8.93 -8.03
N LEU A 62 -33.87 -9.22 -9.20
CA LEU A 62 -32.60 -9.96 -9.30
C LEU A 62 -31.46 -9.28 -8.57
N ALA A 63 -31.47 -7.94 -8.48
CA ALA A 63 -30.47 -7.20 -7.70
C ALA A 63 -30.41 -7.69 -6.25
N ASN A 64 -31.58 -7.94 -5.64
CA ASN A 64 -31.69 -8.38 -4.25
C ASN A 64 -31.68 -9.91 -4.09
N SER A 65 -31.64 -10.67 -5.19
CA SER A 65 -31.62 -12.12 -5.14
C SER A 65 -30.23 -12.63 -4.75
N SER A 66 -30.17 -13.62 -3.86
CA SER A 66 -28.94 -14.25 -3.39
C SER A 66 -28.35 -15.22 -4.42
N GLY A 67 -28.01 -14.74 -5.61
CA GLY A 67 -27.46 -15.56 -6.70
C GLY A 67 -25.93 -15.73 -6.68
N MET A 68 -25.23 -15.01 -5.80
CA MET A 68 -23.76 -14.98 -5.77
C MET A 68 -23.18 -15.86 -4.65
N PHE A 69 -21.89 -16.21 -4.79
CA PHE A 69 -21.18 -17.11 -3.87
C PHE A 69 -21.92 -18.43 -3.58
N GLY A 70 -22.43 -19.09 -4.62
CA GLY A 70 -23.13 -20.37 -4.49
C GLY A 70 -24.52 -20.27 -3.83
N GLY A 71 -25.14 -19.09 -3.87
CA GLY A 71 -26.51 -18.89 -3.36
C GLY A 71 -26.61 -18.14 -2.03
N THR A 72 -25.49 -17.59 -1.53
CA THR A 72 -25.38 -17.11 -0.14
C THR A 72 -25.36 -15.59 -0.01
N ALA A 73 -25.17 -14.87 -1.11
CA ALA A 73 -25.12 -13.42 -1.11
C ALA A 73 -25.77 -12.82 -2.35
N SER A 74 -26.37 -11.66 -2.17
CA SER A 74 -26.82 -10.78 -3.26
C SER A 74 -25.65 -10.10 -3.97
N PHE A 75 -25.97 -9.41 -5.07
CA PHE A 75 -24.98 -8.62 -5.82
C PHE A 75 -24.38 -7.50 -4.97
N GLN A 76 -25.22 -6.76 -4.21
CA GLN A 76 -24.73 -5.67 -3.36
C GLN A 76 -23.89 -6.18 -2.18
N GLU A 77 -24.32 -7.26 -1.51
CA GLU A 77 -23.57 -7.82 -0.38
C GLU A 77 -22.19 -8.28 -0.81
N SER A 78 -22.10 -8.98 -1.94
CA SER A 78 -20.82 -9.49 -2.44
C SER A 78 -19.88 -8.36 -2.85
N TYR A 79 -20.39 -7.32 -3.50
CA TYR A 79 -19.61 -6.13 -3.80
C TYR A 79 -19.12 -5.45 -2.51
N GLY A 80 -20.00 -5.30 -1.52
CA GLY A 80 -19.66 -4.77 -0.20
C GLY A 80 -18.56 -5.58 0.51
N GLN A 81 -18.61 -6.91 0.44
CA GLN A 81 -17.57 -7.78 0.99
C GLN A 81 -16.21 -7.58 0.29
N ILE A 82 -16.19 -7.45 -1.03
CA ILE A 82 -14.94 -7.20 -1.78
C ILE A 82 -14.35 -5.85 -1.36
N VAL A 83 -15.16 -4.80 -1.33
CA VAL A 83 -14.71 -3.45 -0.92
C VAL A 83 -14.21 -3.46 0.52
N SER A 84 -14.95 -4.09 1.43
CA SER A 84 -14.56 -4.22 2.84
C SER A 84 -13.24 -4.97 3.00
N LYS A 85 -13.04 -6.07 2.27
CA LYS A 85 -11.81 -6.85 2.28
C LYS A 85 -10.61 -6.02 1.79
N VAL A 86 -10.76 -5.32 0.67
CA VAL A 86 -9.70 -4.44 0.13
C VAL A 86 -9.40 -3.30 1.10
N GLY A 87 -10.42 -2.69 1.68
CA GLY A 87 -10.27 -1.63 2.69
C GLY A 87 -9.53 -2.12 3.93
N GLY A 88 -9.91 -3.28 4.47
CA GLY A 88 -9.25 -3.91 5.61
C GLY A 88 -7.78 -4.24 5.35
N LEU A 89 -7.48 -4.85 4.20
CA LEU A 89 -6.10 -5.16 3.80
C LEU A 89 -5.26 -3.88 3.61
N THR A 90 -5.83 -2.85 3.00
CA THR A 90 -5.17 -1.56 2.81
C THR A 90 -4.87 -0.89 4.15
N HIS A 91 -5.83 -0.90 5.07
CA HIS A 91 -5.66 -0.34 6.40
C HIS A 91 -4.55 -1.07 7.18
N ALA A 92 -4.55 -2.40 7.16
CA ALA A 92 -3.50 -3.21 7.79
C ALA A 92 -2.11 -2.94 7.18
N ALA A 93 -2.03 -2.78 5.86
CA ALA A 93 -0.78 -2.42 5.16
C ALA A 93 -0.28 -1.04 5.58
N ASN A 94 -1.17 -0.03 5.70
CA ASN A 94 -0.80 1.32 6.13
C ASN A 94 -0.28 1.36 7.58
N ILE A 95 -0.91 0.61 8.49
CA ILE A 95 -0.43 0.47 9.88
C ILE A 95 0.97 -0.16 9.87
N SER A 96 1.15 -1.24 9.11
CA SER A 96 2.44 -1.93 9.02
C SER A 96 3.53 -1.03 8.44
N ALA A 97 3.22 -0.26 7.40
CA ALA A 97 4.14 0.70 6.81
C ALA A 97 4.53 1.81 7.81
N SER A 98 3.57 2.35 8.56
CA SER A 98 3.83 3.38 9.58
C SER A 98 4.70 2.86 10.74
N ALA A 99 4.46 1.61 11.16
CA ALA A 99 5.26 0.95 12.19
C ALA A 99 6.70 0.73 11.69
N GLN A 100 6.88 0.26 10.44
CA GLN A 100 8.20 0.11 9.84
C GLN A 100 8.92 1.44 9.66
N GLN A 101 8.21 2.51 9.27
CA GLN A 101 8.80 3.84 9.17
C GLN A 101 9.30 4.33 10.53
N SER A 102 8.52 4.11 11.59
CA SER A 102 8.92 4.47 12.97
C SER A 102 10.15 3.67 13.42
N LEU A 103 10.21 2.38 13.07
CA LEU A 103 11.37 1.53 13.37
C LEU A 103 12.61 1.99 12.59
N LEU A 104 12.45 2.35 11.31
CA LEU A 104 13.52 2.89 10.48
C LEU A 104 14.07 4.20 11.04
N ASN A 105 13.21 5.11 11.48
CA ASN A 105 13.62 6.37 12.10
C ASN A 105 14.44 6.11 13.37
N ARG A 106 13.96 5.23 14.26
CA ARG A 106 14.70 4.85 15.48
C ARG A 106 16.05 4.19 15.18
N ALA A 107 16.11 3.32 14.18
CA ALA A 107 17.36 2.69 13.77
C ALA A 107 18.34 3.73 13.19
N THR A 108 17.83 4.71 12.45
CA THR A 108 18.62 5.81 11.88
C THR A 108 19.15 6.72 12.99
N GLU A 109 18.30 7.14 13.93
CA GLU A 109 18.69 7.93 15.12
C GLU A 109 19.72 7.18 15.97
N ALA A 110 19.53 5.88 16.22
CA ALA A 110 20.51 5.08 16.97
C ALA A 110 21.86 5.00 16.25
N ARG A 111 21.86 4.86 14.92
CA ARG A 111 23.08 4.90 14.11
C ARG A 111 23.75 6.27 14.18
N GLU A 112 22.97 7.34 14.09
CA GLU A 112 23.45 8.72 14.19
C GLU A 112 23.95 9.07 15.58
N ASN A 113 23.37 8.53 16.65
CA ASN A 113 23.88 8.72 18.01
C ASN A 113 25.23 8.00 18.23
N LEU A 114 25.44 6.85 17.58
CA LEU A 114 26.70 6.10 17.68
C LEU A 114 27.79 6.66 16.77
N SER A 115 27.44 7.02 15.54
CA SER A 115 28.39 7.57 14.54
C SER A 115 28.43 9.10 14.53
N GLY A 116 27.63 9.74 15.38
CA GLY A 116 27.50 11.18 15.50
C GLY A 116 28.71 11.76 16.20
N VAL A 117 29.41 12.61 15.48
CA VAL A 117 30.48 13.42 16.04
C VAL A 117 29.87 14.59 16.79
N ASN A 118 30.17 14.73 18.07
CA ASN A 118 29.74 15.89 18.84
C ASN A 118 30.69 17.07 18.54
N LEU A 119 30.22 18.01 17.71
CA LEU A 119 31.01 19.17 17.28
C LEU A 119 31.47 20.04 18.46
N ASP A 120 30.74 20.07 19.57
CA ASP A 120 31.14 20.82 20.76
C ASP A 120 32.27 20.11 21.51
N GLU A 121 32.25 18.78 21.55
CA GLU A 121 33.33 17.97 22.13
C GLU A 121 34.59 17.99 21.24
N GLU A 122 34.43 17.92 19.92
CA GLU A 122 35.53 18.15 18.98
C GLU A 122 36.10 19.57 19.06
N ALA A 123 35.26 20.59 19.20
CA ALA A 123 35.71 21.98 19.38
C ALA A 123 36.44 22.18 20.71
N ALA A 124 35.96 21.59 21.81
CA ALA A 124 36.65 21.62 23.10
C ALA A 124 38.01 20.91 23.01
N ASN A 125 38.08 19.77 22.34
CA ASN A 125 39.33 19.07 22.07
C ASN A 125 40.27 19.90 21.18
N LEU A 126 39.74 20.57 20.16
CA LEU A 126 40.49 21.46 19.28
C LEU A 126 41.10 22.63 20.08
N ILE A 127 40.32 23.30 20.94
CA ILE A 127 40.82 24.38 21.81
C ILE A 127 41.89 23.85 22.76
N LYS A 128 41.67 22.67 23.35
CA LYS A 128 42.68 22.03 24.23
C LYS A 128 43.98 21.74 23.48
N PHE A 129 43.92 21.25 22.25
CA PHE A 129 45.11 21.02 21.42
C PHE A 129 45.79 22.32 21.02
N GLN A 130 45.04 23.37 20.69
CA GLN A 130 45.59 24.70 20.41
C GLN A 130 46.31 25.28 21.64
N GLN A 131 45.71 25.20 22.82
CA GLN A 131 46.31 25.67 24.07
C GLN A 131 47.54 24.86 24.45
N SER A 132 47.50 23.53 24.27
CA SER A 132 48.66 22.65 24.50
C SER A 132 49.81 22.97 23.53
N TYR A 133 49.50 23.27 22.26
CA TYR A 133 50.48 23.69 21.27
C TYR A 133 51.12 25.05 21.62
N GLN A 134 50.32 26.04 22.03
CA GLN A 134 50.84 27.32 22.51
C GLN A 134 51.72 27.17 23.75
N ALA A 135 51.31 26.34 24.71
CA ALA A 135 52.11 26.04 25.90
C ALA A 135 53.44 25.35 25.53
N ALA A 136 53.42 24.40 24.60
CA ALA A 136 54.63 23.76 24.09
C ALA A 136 55.55 24.76 23.38
N ALA A 137 55.00 25.66 22.56
CA ALA A 137 55.76 26.73 21.91
C ALA A 137 56.39 27.70 22.93
N GLN A 138 55.67 28.06 24.00
CA GLN A 138 56.18 28.89 25.09
C GLN A 138 57.31 28.18 25.85
N ALA A 139 57.18 26.88 26.10
CA ALA A 139 58.23 26.08 26.73
C ALA A 139 59.49 26.02 25.86
N ILE A 140 59.35 25.84 24.54
CA ILE A 140 60.46 25.88 23.57
C ILE A 140 61.11 27.27 23.56
N SER A 141 60.32 28.34 23.53
CA SER A 141 60.84 29.71 23.56
C SER A 141 61.61 29.98 24.86
N THR A 142 61.09 29.53 26.01
CA THR A 142 61.77 29.67 27.30
C THR A 142 63.08 28.88 27.32
N ALA A 143 63.07 27.64 26.81
CA ALA A 143 64.27 26.83 26.68
C ALA A 143 65.31 27.47 25.75
N SER A 144 64.90 28.06 24.62
CA SER A 144 65.79 28.82 23.73
C SER A 144 66.42 30.01 24.45
N THR A 145 65.61 30.81 25.17
CA THR A 145 66.11 31.95 25.94
C THR A 145 67.11 31.53 27.01
N LEU A 146 66.83 30.43 27.73
CA LEU A 146 67.76 29.84 28.71
C LEU A 146 69.06 29.37 28.04
N PHE A 147 68.97 28.76 26.86
CA PHE A 147 70.13 28.33 26.10
C PHE A 147 71.00 29.52 25.65
N ASP A 148 70.37 30.58 25.14
CA ASP A 148 71.05 31.82 24.72
C ASP A 148 71.69 32.55 25.91
N THR A 149 71.04 32.58 27.08
CA THR A 149 71.62 33.19 28.29
C THR A 149 72.80 32.39 28.82
N LEU A 150 72.74 31.05 28.82
CA LEU A 150 73.87 30.20 29.20
C LEU A 150 75.07 30.37 28.25
N ILE A 151 74.83 30.43 26.94
CA ILE A 151 75.89 30.70 25.96
C ILE A 151 76.46 32.12 26.09
N GLY A 152 75.61 33.11 26.36
CA GLY A 152 76.01 34.50 26.55
C GLY A 152 76.84 34.73 27.82
N ALA A 153 76.58 33.98 28.90
CA ALA A 153 77.29 34.10 30.18
C ALA A 153 78.67 33.40 30.20
N VAL A 154 78.95 32.50 29.24
CA VAL A 154 80.23 31.76 29.12
C VAL A 154 81.21 32.47 28.16
N ARG A 155 80.84 33.61 27.59
CA ARG A 155 81.71 34.43 26.73
C ARG A 155 82.42 35.54 27.48
#